data_AF-A0A1Y0CV69-F1
#
_entry.id   AF-A0A1Y0CV69-F1
#
_cell.length_a   1.000
_cell.length_b   1.000
_cell.length_c   1.000
_cell.angle_alpha   90.00
_cell.angle_beta   90.00
_cell.angle_gamma   90.00
#
_symmetry.space_group_name_H-M   'P 1'
#
loop_
_entity.id
_entity.type
_entity.pdbx_description
1 polymer ?
#
loop_
_entity_poly.entity_id
_entity_poly.type
_entity_poly.pdbx_seq_one_letter_code
_entity_poly.pdbx_strand_id
1 'polypeptide(L)'
;MVFLDRHYEFFIKYNVRLIFCNNDNTSITELNKDYAQLIIKIINNNKNHGYFGSAREALIYLKNIEYNYVILSNVDLCLDESYFKGLADNISDEPLILAPSIISNLTRRQQNPLYREKPRKIKMRFLYFLLLNRYFYAFYKALSSVFSRESTKQSDLRIYAVHGANVIVNYKAIQRGIDFSHCGFLFGEEISLAERVAELDVEVRFIKTMKVVHYEHDSTGNYLRSKLITCYHRRSIGNIIRKFF
;
A
#
# COMPACT_ATOMS: atom_id res chain seq x y z
N MET A 1 -8.72 5.97 -16.89
CA MET A 1 -8.78 4.60 -17.44
C MET A 1 -7.74 4.43 -18.55
N VAL A 2 -6.48 4.79 -18.28
CA VAL A 2 -5.37 4.77 -19.27
C VAL A 2 -4.38 3.62 -18.97
N PHE A 3 -4.51 2.98 -17.80
CA PHE A 3 -3.52 2.02 -17.29
C PHE A 3 -3.77 0.57 -17.74
N LEU A 4 -5.02 0.18 -18.02
CA LEU A 4 -5.34 -1.17 -18.46
C LEU A 4 -4.90 -1.43 -19.92
N ASP A 5 -4.86 -0.40 -20.77
CA ASP A 5 -4.63 -0.55 -22.22
C ASP A 5 -3.26 -1.09 -22.60
N ARG A 6 -2.22 -0.92 -21.77
CA ARG A 6 -0.85 -1.33 -22.14
C ARG A 6 -0.47 -2.73 -21.67
N HIS A 7 -1.21 -3.33 -20.75
CA HIS A 7 -0.75 -4.53 -20.02
C HIS A 7 -1.86 -5.53 -19.66
N TYR A 8 -3.09 -5.37 -20.15
CA TYR A 8 -4.22 -6.27 -19.80
C TYR A 8 -3.95 -7.75 -20.13
N GLU A 9 -3.12 -8.04 -21.13
CA GLU A 9 -2.70 -9.40 -21.49
C GLU A 9 -2.05 -10.15 -20.32
N PHE A 10 -1.28 -9.47 -19.47
CA PHE A 10 -0.68 -10.10 -18.29
C PHE A 10 -1.73 -10.44 -17.24
N PHE A 11 -2.75 -9.60 -17.07
CA PHE A 11 -3.86 -9.91 -16.16
C PHE A 11 -4.60 -11.18 -16.60
N ILE A 12 -4.76 -11.40 -17.90
CA ILE A 12 -5.34 -12.64 -18.44
C ILE A 12 -4.39 -13.82 -18.23
N LYS A 13 -3.12 -13.68 -18.68
CA LYS A 13 -2.08 -14.72 -18.60
C LYS A 13 -1.89 -15.27 -17.18
N TYR A 14 -1.96 -14.39 -16.18
CA TYR A 14 -1.77 -14.75 -14.76
C TYR A 14 -3.10 -14.86 -13.98
N ASN A 15 -4.24 -14.95 -14.68
CA ASN A 15 -5.58 -15.13 -14.10
C ASN A 15 -5.90 -14.13 -12.97
N VAL A 16 -5.59 -12.86 -13.20
CA VAL A 16 -5.77 -11.80 -12.22
C VAL A 16 -7.21 -11.31 -12.21
N ARG A 17 -7.81 -11.36 -11.03
CA ARG A 17 -9.12 -10.77 -10.76
C ARG A 17 -8.96 -9.34 -10.23
N LEU A 18 -9.64 -8.39 -10.86
CA LEU A 18 -9.62 -6.99 -10.44
C LEU A 18 -10.82 -6.68 -9.57
N ILE A 19 -10.56 -6.07 -8.40
CA ILE A 19 -11.60 -5.63 -7.48
C ILE A 19 -11.42 -4.13 -7.27
N PHE A 20 -12.38 -3.33 -7.73
CA PHE A 20 -12.41 -1.90 -7.53
C PHE A 20 -13.32 -1.58 -6.35
N CYS A 21 -12.74 -1.02 -5.29
CA CYS A 21 -13.51 -0.50 -4.16
C CYS A 21 -13.70 1.01 -4.34
N ASN A 22 -14.93 1.39 -4.64
CA ASN A 22 -15.29 2.79 -4.80
C ASN A 22 -15.66 3.39 -3.44
N ASN A 23 -14.90 4.41 -3.03
CA ASN A 23 -15.08 5.12 -1.76
C ASN A 23 -15.82 6.46 -1.89
N ASP A 24 -16.23 6.81 -3.11
CA ASP A 24 -16.98 8.01 -3.38
C ASP A 24 -18.49 7.74 -3.29
N ASN A 25 -19.27 8.80 -3.08
CA ASN A 25 -20.73 8.72 -3.01
C ASN A 25 -21.37 8.45 -4.38
N THR A 26 -20.60 8.45 -5.45
CA THR A 26 -21.09 8.22 -6.81
C THR A 26 -20.93 6.76 -7.15
N SER A 27 -22.04 6.04 -7.34
CA SER A 27 -21.97 4.62 -7.75
C SER A 27 -21.37 4.50 -9.14
N ILE A 28 -20.33 3.67 -9.27
CA ILE A 28 -19.78 3.29 -10.57
C ILE A 28 -20.54 2.04 -11.01
N THR A 29 -21.27 2.15 -12.11
CA THR A 29 -22.12 1.08 -12.64
C THR A 29 -21.51 0.34 -13.82
N GLU A 30 -20.61 0.98 -14.57
CA GLU A 30 -19.99 0.40 -15.76
C GLU A 30 -18.50 0.74 -15.83
N LEU A 31 -17.70 -0.25 -16.23
CA LEU A 31 -16.35 -0.07 -16.71
C LEU A 31 -16.37 -0.22 -18.23
N ASN A 32 -15.44 0.45 -18.92
CA ASN A 32 -15.36 0.43 -20.39
C ASN A 32 -15.38 -1.01 -20.94
N LYS A 33 -16.14 -1.21 -22.04
CA LYS A 33 -16.41 -2.52 -22.65
C LYS A 33 -15.16 -3.19 -23.22
N ASP A 34 -14.10 -2.42 -23.43
CA ASP A 34 -12.81 -2.87 -23.98
C ASP A 34 -12.09 -3.92 -23.11
N TYR A 35 -12.54 -4.14 -21.86
CA TYR A 35 -11.96 -5.10 -20.92
C TYR A 35 -12.84 -6.33 -20.65
N ALA A 36 -13.69 -6.72 -21.60
CA ALA A 36 -14.65 -7.82 -21.43
C ALA A 36 -14.03 -9.18 -21.04
N GLN A 37 -12.74 -9.41 -21.32
CA GLN A 37 -12.02 -10.62 -20.96
C GLN A 37 -11.49 -10.62 -19.51
N LEU A 38 -11.47 -9.47 -18.83
CA LEU A 38 -11.01 -9.36 -17.45
C LEU A 38 -12.12 -9.72 -16.48
N ILE A 39 -11.76 -10.44 -15.41
CA ILE A 39 -12.68 -10.70 -14.30
C ILE A 39 -12.67 -9.48 -13.39
N ILE A 40 -13.69 -8.63 -13.51
CA ILE A 40 -13.78 -7.39 -12.75
C ILE A 40 -14.98 -7.41 -11.80
N LYS A 41 -14.74 -7.02 -10.55
CA LYS A 41 -15.76 -6.76 -9.53
C LYS A 41 -15.67 -5.31 -9.07
N ILE A 42 -16.80 -4.64 -8.98
CA ILE A 42 -16.92 -3.32 -8.35
C ILE A 42 -17.64 -3.50 -7.01
N ILE A 43 -17.08 -2.92 -5.95
CA ILE A 43 -17.66 -2.80 -4.63
C ILE A 43 -17.91 -1.32 -4.39
N ASN A 44 -19.18 -0.91 -4.41
CA ASN A 44 -19.57 0.46 -4.07
C ASN A 44 -19.75 0.55 -2.56
N ASN A 45 -18.86 1.27 -1.88
CA ASN A 45 -19.00 1.50 -0.45
C ASN A 45 -19.97 2.65 -0.23
N ASN A 46 -21.00 2.46 0.61
CA ASN A 46 -21.96 3.50 0.98
C ASN A 46 -21.34 4.64 1.82
N LYS A 47 -20.07 4.50 2.19
CA LYS A 47 -19.31 5.33 3.12
C LYS A 47 -17.83 5.19 2.77
N ASN A 48 -17.09 6.31 2.80
CA ASN A 48 -15.64 6.26 2.65
C ASN A 48 -15.01 5.52 3.84
N HIS A 49 -14.41 4.36 3.59
CA HIS A 49 -13.71 3.54 4.59
C HIS A 49 -12.19 3.79 4.61
N GLY A 50 -11.72 4.73 3.81
CA GLY A 50 -10.30 4.90 3.52
C GLY A 50 -9.75 3.74 2.69
N TYR A 51 -8.47 3.83 2.35
CA TYR A 51 -7.81 2.89 1.45
C TYR A 51 -7.75 1.47 2.03
N PHE A 52 -7.19 1.30 3.24
CA PHE A 52 -7.06 0.01 3.91
C PHE A 52 -8.41 -0.56 4.39
N GLY A 53 -9.32 0.30 4.84
CA GLY A 53 -10.67 -0.13 5.21
C GLY A 53 -11.44 -0.73 4.03
N SER A 54 -11.23 -0.20 2.83
CA SER A 54 -11.82 -0.77 1.61
C SER A 54 -11.17 -2.08 1.18
N ALA A 55 -9.85 -2.18 1.33
CA ALA A 55 -9.13 -3.42 1.09
C ALA A 55 -9.66 -4.55 2.00
N ARG A 56 -10.03 -4.23 3.24
CA ARG A 56 -10.66 -5.18 4.17
C ARG A 56 -12.04 -5.65 3.70
N GLU A 57 -12.86 -4.77 3.15
CA GLU A 57 -14.15 -5.17 2.54
C GLU A 57 -13.94 -6.13 1.35
N ALA A 58 -12.92 -5.86 0.51
CA ALA A 58 -12.56 -6.77 -0.57
C ALA A 58 -12.13 -8.15 -0.07
N LEU A 59 -11.43 -8.25 1.06
CA LEU A 59 -11.06 -9.54 1.65
C LEU A 59 -12.29 -10.37 2.06
N ILE A 60 -13.39 -9.73 2.51
CA ILE A 60 -14.63 -10.43 2.84
C ILE A 60 -15.22 -11.08 1.58
N TYR A 61 -15.24 -10.35 0.46
CA TYR A 61 -15.67 -10.89 -0.83
C TYR A 61 -14.80 -12.06 -1.29
N LEU A 62 -13.49 -12.01 -1.02
CA LEU A 62 -12.52 -13.02 -1.41
C LEU A 62 -12.57 -14.32 -0.58
N LYS A 63 -13.33 -14.39 0.52
CA LYS A 63 -13.32 -15.53 1.47
C LYS A 63 -13.51 -16.91 0.84
N ASN A 64 -14.29 -17.00 -0.23
CA ASN A 64 -14.62 -18.26 -0.93
C ASN A 64 -14.01 -18.35 -2.33
N ILE A 65 -13.02 -17.51 -2.63
CA ILE A 65 -12.34 -17.47 -3.91
C ILE A 65 -10.92 -17.99 -3.68
N GLU A 66 -10.46 -18.90 -4.54
CA GLU A 66 -9.08 -19.37 -4.50
C GLU A 66 -8.14 -18.35 -5.15
N TYR A 67 -7.03 -18.05 -4.49
CA TYR A 67 -5.99 -17.14 -4.98
C TYR A 67 -4.65 -17.44 -4.31
N ASN A 68 -3.54 -17.12 -4.98
CA ASN A 68 -2.21 -17.19 -4.37
C ASN A 68 -1.86 -15.91 -3.60
N TYR A 69 -2.29 -14.76 -4.12
CA TYR A 69 -1.97 -13.44 -3.58
C TYR A 69 -3.17 -12.52 -3.59
N VAL A 70 -3.23 -11.62 -2.61
CA VAL A 70 -4.00 -10.38 -2.64
C VAL A 70 -3.02 -9.24 -2.86
N ILE A 71 -3.28 -8.44 -3.90
CA ILE A 71 -2.47 -7.27 -4.23
C ILE A 71 -3.31 -6.03 -3.94
N LEU A 72 -2.91 -5.28 -2.92
CA LEU A 72 -3.44 -3.95 -2.66
C LEU A 72 -2.61 -2.94 -3.47
N SER A 73 -3.27 -2.23 -4.38
CA SER A 73 -2.62 -1.36 -5.36
C SER A 73 -3.33 -0.03 -5.48
N ASN A 74 -2.54 1.06 -5.55
CA ASN A 74 -3.05 2.31 -6.05
C ASN A 74 -3.45 2.17 -7.53
N VAL A 75 -4.31 3.07 -8.00
CA VAL A 75 -4.82 3.09 -9.38
C VAL A 75 -3.86 3.69 -10.41
N ASP A 76 -2.79 4.32 -9.93
CA ASP A 76 -1.81 5.08 -10.72
C ASP A 76 -0.44 4.37 -10.78
N LEU A 77 -0.48 3.04 -10.74
CA LEU A 77 0.69 2.18 -10.90
C LEU A 77 0.79 1.61 -12.31
N CYS A 78 2.02 1.51 -12.81
CA CYS A 78 2.35 0.76 -14.01
C CYS A 78 3.14 -0.50 -13.62
N LEU A 79 2.63 -1.65 -14.06
CA LEU A 79 3.14 -2.99 -13.80
C LEU A 79 3.61 -3.59 -15.13
N ASP A 80 4.77 -4.23 -15.14
CA ASP A 80 5.31 -4.92 -16.32
C ASP A 80 5.36 -6.45 -16.11
N GLU A 81 5.82 -7.19 -17.12
CA GLU A 81 5.90 -8.66 -17.02
C GLU A 81 6.82 -9.13 -15.88
N SER A 82 7.85 -8.36 -15.52
CA SER A 82 8.77 -8.73 -14.44
C SER A 82 8.08 -8.77 -13.08
N TYR A 83 7.05 -7.94 -12.89
CA TYR A 83 6.20 -7.96 -11.71
C TYR A 83 5.46 -9.29 -11.58
N PHE A 84 4.76 -9.71 -12.63
CA PHE A 84 3.96 -10.94 -12.62
C PHE A 84 4.82 -12.20 -12.60
N LYS A 85 5.94 -12.19 -13.32
CA LYS A 85 6.94 -13.26 -13.23
C LYS A 85 7.47 -13.39 -11.80
N GLY A 86 7.82 -12.28 -11.17
CA GLY A 86 8.30 -12.30 -9.79
C GLY A 86 7.27 -12.82 -8.79
N LEU A 87 5.97 -12.57 -9.00
CA LEU A 87 4.90 -13.20 -8.20
C LEU A 87 4.90 -14.72 -8.33
N ALA A 88 5.01 -15.22 -9.56
CA ALA A 88 5.05 -16.66 -9.85
C ALA A 88 6.30 -17.31 -9.26
N ASP A 89 7.45 -16.67 -9.41
CA ASP A 89 8.75 -17.15 -8.91
C ASP A 89 8.84 -17.16 -7.36
N ASN A 90 7.99 -16.40 -6.67
CA ASN A 90 7.99 -16.27 -5.20
C ASN A 90 6.80 -16.96 -4.52
N ILE A 91 6.08 -17.85 -5.22
CA ILE A 91 5.02 -18.66 -4.59
C ILE A 91 5.61 -19.42 -3.41
N SER A 92 4.95 -19.30 -2.26
CA SER A 92 5.44 -19.86 -0.99
C SER A 92 4.28 -20.40 -0.16
N ASP A 93 4.53 -21.53 0.49
CA ASP A 93 3.64 -22.13 1.48
C ASP A 93 3.75 -21.51 2.88
N GLU A 94 4.73 -20.62 3.08
CA GLU A 94 4.89 -19.87 4.32
C GLU A 94 4.15 -18.52 4.27
N PRO A 95 3.62 -18.01 5.39
CA PRO A 95 3.06 -16.67 5.47
C PRO A 95 4.06 -15.58 5.05
N LEU A 96 3.75 -14.85 3.98
CA LEU A 96 4.68 -13.90 3.37
C LEU A 96 3.96 -12.66 2.81
N ILE A 97 4.57 -11.50 3.02
CA ILE A 97 4.28 -10.26 2.30
C ILE A 97 5.45 -9.93 1.39
N LEU A 98 5.16 -9.69 0.11
CA LEU A 98 6.13 -9.24 -0.88
C LEU A 98 6.04 -7.72 -1.06
N ALA A 99 7.19 -7.08 -1.19
CA ALA A 99 7.32 -5.67 -1.45
C ALA A 99 8.11 -5.47 -2.76
N PRO A 100 7.46 -5.01 -3.85
CA PRO A 100 8.18 -4.79 -5.09
C PRO A 100 9.08 -3.54 -4.98
N SER A 101 10.01 -3.41 -5.92
CA SER A 101 10.72 -2.17 -6.20
C SER A 101 9.77 -1.14 -6.82
N ILE A 102 9.40 -0.12 -6.05
CA ILE A 102 8.49 0.94 -6.49
C ILE A 102 9.28 2.21 -6.76
N ILE A 103 9.38 2.61 -8.02
CA ILE A 103 10.03 3.85 -8.42
C ILE A 103 8.98 4.93 -8.65
N SER A 104 9.10 6.03 -7.91
CA SER A 104 8.33 7.25 -8.14
C SER A 104 8.65 7.82 -9.51
N ASN A 105 7.65 8.04 -10.36
CA ASN A 105 7.84 8.72 -11.63
C ASN A 105 8.18 10.21 -11.44
N LEU A 106 7.59 10.83 -10.41
CA LEU A 106 7.78 12.24 -10.08
C LEU A 106 9.16 12.52 -9.51
N THR A 107 9.58 11.75 -8.49
CA THR A 107 10.82 12.03 -7.75
C THR A 107 12.00 11.14 -8.19
N ARG A 108 11.75 10.12 -9.02
CA ARG A 108 12.72 9.07 -9.42
C ARG A 108 13.30 8.27 -8.25
N ARG A 109 12.67 8.36 -7.08
CA ARG A 109 13.09 7.70 -5.84
C ARG A 109 12.46 6.33 -5.65
N GLN A 110 13.21 5.45 -5.01
CA GLN A 110 12.78 4.15 -4.55
C GLN A 110 11.92 4.30 -3.28
N GLN A 111 10.65 3.95 -3.40
CA GLN A 111 9.68 4.04 -2.30
C GLN A 111 9.68 2.79 -1.39
N ASN A 112 10.20 1.66 -1.89
CA ASN A 112 10.32 0.42 -1.13
C ASN A 112 11.80 0.01 -0.92
N PRO A 113 12.19 -0.43 0.28
CA PRO A 113 11.35 -0.58 1.46
C PRO A 113 11.02 0.75 2.15
N LEU A 114 9.82 0.84 2.70
CA LEU A 114 9.42 1.98 3.52
C LEU A 114 10.22 2.04 4.82
N TYR A 115 10.34 0.90 5.51
CA TYR A 115 11.20 0.74 6.67
C TYR A 115 11.94 -0.59 6.62
N ARG A 116 13.27 -0.54 6.79
CA ARG A 116 14.09 -1.76 6.96
C ARG A 116 13.97 -2.34 8.36
N GLU A 117 13.84 -1.48 9.36
CA GLU A 117 13.73 -1.84 10.78
C GLU A 117 12.57 -1.10 11.45
N LYS A 118 12.08 -1.62 12.56
CA LYS A 118 11.02 -1.00 13.36
C LYS A 118 11.42 0.42 13.77
N PRO A 119 10.62 1.46 13.47
CA PRO A 119 10.87 2.81 13.94
C PRO A 119 10.99 2.85 15.47
N ARG A 120 11.92 3.64 16.02
CA ARG A 120 12.01 3.81 17.49
C ARG A 120 10.81 4.60 18.03
N LYS A 121 10.36 4.27 19.25
CA LYS A 121 9.30 5.02 19.95
C LYS A 121 9.53 6.53 19.98
N ILE A 122 10.78 6.96 20.19
CA ILE A 122 11.14 8.38 20.20
C ILE A 122 10.89 9.07 18.84
N LYS A 123 11.17 8.38 17.73
CA LYS A 123 10.89 8.88 16.37
C LYS A 123 9.39 9.06 16.16
N MET A 124 8.58 8.11 16.63
CA MET A 124 7.12 8.19 16.55
C MET A 124 6.57 9.36 17.39
N ARG A 125 7.08 9.54 18.62
CA ARG A 125 6.70 10.69 19.47
C ARG A 125 7.12 12.03 18.88
N PHE A 126 8.29 12.10 18.25
CA PHE A 126 8.74 13.30 17.54
C PHE A 126 7.82 13.62 16.35
N LEU A 127 7.47 12.62 15.55
CA LEU A 127 6.50 12.79 14.46
C LEU A 127 5.14 13.28 14.97
N TYR A 128 4.64 12.69 16.06
CA TYR A 128 3.41 13.14 16.73
C TYR A 128 3.50 14.61 17.15
N PHE A 129 4.63 15.03 17.73
CA PHE A 129 4.88 16.41 18.14
C PHE A 129 4.89 17.36 16.94
N LEU A 130 5.57 17.01 15.85
CA LEU A 130 5.55 17.81 14.61
C LEU A 130 4.12 18.00 14.08
N LEU A 131 3.27 16.98 14.19
CA LEU A 131 1.88 17.04 13.75
C LEU A 131 0.97 17.89 14.68
N LEU A 132 1.44 18.34 15.85
CA LEU A 132 0.73 19.36 16.64
C LEU A 132 0.68 20.70 15.92
N ASN A 133 1.67 20.98 15.08
CA ASN A 133 1.74 22.19 14.28
C ASN A 133 1.98 21.85 12.80
N ARG A 134 0.96 22.05 11.97
CA ARG A 134 1.01 21.74 10.52
C ARG A 134 2.18 22.41 9.79
N TYR A 135 2.62 23.58 10.24
CA TYR A 135 3.73 24.31 9.62
C TYR A 135 5.07 23.64 9.95
N PHE A 136 5.27 23.18 11.19
CA PHE A 136 6.45 22.40 11.55
C PHE A 136 6.52 21.09 10.78
N TYR A 137 5.39 20.38 10.66
CA TYR A 137 5.34 19.17 9.85
C TYR A 137 5.64 19.43 8.37
N ALA A 138 5.07 20.48 7.78
CA ALA A 138 5.32 20.84 6.39
C ALA A 138 6.79 21.22 6.15
N PHE A 139 7.38 22.02 7.05
CA PHE A 139 8.79 22.40 7.00
C PHE A 139 9.71 21.17 7.12
N TYR A 140 9.43 20.30 8.10
CA TYR A 140 10.16 19.05 8.26
C TYR A 140 10.11 18.18 7.00
N LYS A 141 8.93 18.04 6.38
CA LYS A 141 8.80 17.30 5.12
C LYS A 141 9.66 17.88 4.01
N ALA A 142 9.60 19.20 3.79
CA ALA A 142 10.41 19.87 2.78
C ALA A 142 11.92 19.64 3.01
N LEU A 143 12.36 19.70 4.26
CA LEU A 143 13.76 19.44 4.62
C LEU A 143 14.13 17.97 4.37
N SER A 144 13.29 17.03 4.82
CA SER A 144 13.55 15.59 4.67
C SER A 144 13.65 15.15 3.21
N SER A 145 12.91 15.79 2.30
CA SER A 145 13.00 15.53 0.87
C SER A 145 14.32 15.95 0.24
N VAL A 146 15.08 16.85 0.86
CA VAL A 146 16.39 17.31 0.34
C VAL A 146 17.52 16.38 0.78
N PHE A 147 17.42 15.78 1.97
CA PHE A 147 18.52 15.02 2.58
C PHE A 147 18.43 13.49 2.40
N SER A 148 17.37 12.96 1.79
CA SER A 148 17.26 11.52 1.55
C SER A 148 18.22 11.09 0.41
N ARG A 149 19.37 10.53 0.77
CA ARG A 149 20.25 9.79 -0.14
C ARG A 149 19.77 8.35 -0.22
N GLU A 150 19.46 7.88 -1.43
CA GLU A 150 19.13 6.48 -1.65
C GLU A 150 20.36 5.66 -2.03
N SER A 151 20.49 4.49 -1.40
CA SER A 151 21.43 3.46 -1.81
C SER A 151 20.81 2.62 -2.93
N THR A 152 21.32 2.75 -4.16
CA THR A 152 20.87 1.98 -5.34
C THR A 152 21.31 0.51 -5.34
N LYS A 153 22.19 0.11 -4.42
CA LYS A 153 22.72 -1.26 -4.25
C LYS A 153 21.87 -2.12 -3.31
N GLN A 154 20.56 -2.14 -3.48
CA GLN A 154 19.73 -3.06 -2.69
C GLN A 154 19.69 -4.44 -3.36
N SER A 155 19.68 -5.51 -2.57
CA SER A 155 19.36 -6.89 -2.98
C SER A 155 18.00 -7.28 -2.41
N ASP A 156 17.49 -8.44 -2.76
CA ASP A 156 16.34 -9.02 -2.06
C ASP A 156 16.72 -9.19 -0.58
N LEU A 157 15.84 -8.75 0.32
CA LEU A 157 16.11 -8.76 1.76
C LEU A 157 14.83 -8.66 2.59
N ARG A 158 14.91 -9.14 3.83
CA ARG A 158 13.84 -9.00 4.83
C ARG A 158 13.74 -7.56 5.30
N ILE A 159 12.53 -7.03 5.32
CA ILE A 159 12.23 -5.64 5.70
C ILE A 159 11.19 -5.59 6.81
N TYR A 160 11.00 -4.42 7.39
CA TYR A 160 10.00 -4.22 8.43
C TYR A 160 8.66 -3.74 7.87
N ALA A 161 8.66 -2.76 6.96
CA ALA A 161 7.43 -2.21 6.40
C ALA A 161 7.53 -2.00 4.89
N VAL A 162 6.41 -2.28 4.22
CA VAL A 162 6.15 -2.03 2.80
C VAL A 162 5.52 -0.65 2.60
N HIS A 163 5.69 -0.09 1.41
CA HIS A 163 5.02 1.12 0.98
C HIS A 163 3.57 0.81 0.57
N GLY A 164 2.59 1.62 1.01
CA GLY A 164 1.17 1.34 0.82
C GLY A 164 0.68 1.34 -0.63
N ALA A 165 1.43 1.96 -1.54
CA ALA A 165 1.06 2.02 -2.95
C ALA A 165 0.95 0.63 -3.61
N ASN A 166 1.79 -0.33 -3.22
CA ASN A 166 1.68 -1.73 -3.66
C ASN A 166 2.09 -2.67 -2.54
N VAL A 167 1.12 -3.41 -2.00
CA VAL A 167 1.30 -4.41 -0.94
C VAL A 167 0.79 -5.75 -1.43
N ILE A 168 1.66 -6.77 -1.41
CA ILE A 168 1.35 -8.10 -1.92
C ILE A 168 1.34 -9.05 -0.75
N VAL A 169 0.18 -9.62 -0.43
CA VAL A 169 -0.01 -10.53 0.71
C VAL A 169 -0.36 -11.91 0.16
N ASN A 170 0.43 -12.93 0.50
CA ASN A 170 0.09 -14.28 0.06
C ASN A 170 -1.10 -14.86 0.85
N TYR A 171 -1.74 -15.88 0.29
CA TYR A 171 -2.90 -16.51 0.90
C TYR A 171 -2.61 -17.03 2.32
N LYS A 172 -1.42 -17.59 2.55
CA LYS A 172 -0.99 -18.11 3.85
C LYS A 172 -0.91 -17.02 4.92
N ALA A 173 -0.45 -15.82 4.56
CA ALA A 173 -0.46 -14.66 5.45
C ALA A 173 -1.89 -14.20 5.80
N ILE A 174 -2.81 -14.20 4.83
CA ILE A 174 -4.23 -13.92 5.10
C ILE A 174 -4.81 -14.97 6.07
N GLN A 175 -4.53 -16.27 5.86
CA GLN A 175 -4.94 -17.34 6.77
C GLN A 175 -4.36 -17.19 8.18
N ARG A 176 -3.13 -16.67 8.29
CA ARG A 176 -2.47 -16.37 9.58
C ARG A 176 -3.14 -15.22 10.32
N GLY A 177 -4.07 -14.51 9.68
CA GLY A 177 -4.83 -13.40 10.28
C GLY A 177 -4.31 -12.02 9.90
N ILE A 178 -3.50 -11.92 8.84
CA ILE A 178 -3.21 -10.61 8.23
C ILE A 178 -4.50 -10.08 7.60
N ASP A 179 -4.90 -8.91 8.07
CA ASP A 179 -5.93 -8.11 7.47
C ASP A 179 -5.42 -6.67 7.29
N PHE A 180 -6.09 -5.89 6.45
CA PHE A 180 -5.77 -4.49 6.25
C PHE A 180 -6.38 -3.61 7.36
N SER A 181 -6.41 -4.10 8.61
CA SER A 181 -6.87 -3.29 9.74
C SER A 181 -5.80 -2.28 10.15
N HIS A 182 -6.21 -1.04 10.46
CA HIS A 182 -5.30 0.00 10.90
C HIS A 182 -5.88 0.85 12.03
N CYS A 183 -4.99 1.57 12.74
CA CYS A 183 -5.34 2.31 13.95
C CYS A 183 -5.98 3.69 13.70
N GLY A 184 -6.35 4.00 12.46
CA GLY A 184 -6.81 5.32 12.04
C GLY A 184 -7.91 5.26 10.99
N PHE A 185 -8.34 6.43 10.52
CA PHE A 185 -9.16 6.54 9.32
C PHE A 185 -8.27 6.74 8.08
N LEU A 186 -7.32 7.67 8.18
CA LEU A 186 -6.28 7.96 7.18
C LEU A 186 -4.91 8.06 7.86
N PHE A 187 -3.87 7.70 7.10
CA PHE A 187 -2.46 7.74 7.46
C PHE A 187 -2.05 6.67 8.47
N GLY A 188 -0.80 6.23 8.40
CA GLY A 188 -0.24 5.23 9.32
C GLY A 188 -0.72 3.79 9.05
N GLU A 189 -1.37 3.56 7.92
CA GLU A 189 -1.74 2.26 7.40
C GLU A 189 -0.53 1.31 7.36
N GLU A 190 0.58 1.76 6.78
CA GLU A 190 1.77 0.91 6.58
C GLU A 190 2.43 0.51 7.90
N ILE A 191 2.50 1.42 8.87
CA ILE A 191 3.06 1.11 10.19
C ILE A 191 2.11 0.19 10.95
N SER A 192 0.79 0.42 10.87
CA SER A 192 -0.19 -0.47 11.52
C SER A 192 -0.08 -1.90 10.97
N LEU A 193 0.05 -2.05 9.66
CA LEU A 193 0.27 -3.34 9.02
C LEU A 193 1.60 -3.95 9.44
N ALA A 194 2.71 -3.20 9.42
CA ALA A 194 4.02 -3.70 9.81
C ALA A 194 4.04 -4.22 11.26
N GLU A 195 3.38 -3.52 12.19
CA GLU A 195 3.23 -3.99 13.57
C GLU A 195 2.40 -5.28 13.64
N ARG A 196 1.31 -5.35 12.88
CA ARG A 196 0.45 -6.55 12.86
C ARG A 196 1.16 -7.76 12.27
N VAL A 197 1.95 -7.54 11.22
CA VAL A 197 2.81 -8.53 10.58
C VAL A 197 3.84 -9.06 11.56
N ALA A 198 4.47 -8.18 12.33
CA ALA A 198 5.42 -8.57 13.37
C ALA A 198 4.76 -9.37 14.51
N GLU A 199 3.57 -8.97 14.96
CA GLU A 199 2.80 -9.72 15.98
C GLU A 199 2.43 -11.15 15.54
N LEU A 200 2.21 -11.34 14.23
CA LEU A 200 1.82 -12.62 13.66
C LEU A 200 3.01 -13.44 13.13
N ASP A 201 4.24 -12.96 13.33
CA ASP A 201 5.48 -13.57 12.84
C ASP A 201 5.41 -13.90 11.33
N VAL A 202 4.91 -12.95 10.55
CA VAL A 202 4.85 -13.04 9.09
C VAL A 202 6.08 -12.35 8.50
N GLU A 203 6.73 -12.98 7.51
CA GLU A 203 7.89 -12.37 6.85
C GLU A 203 7.45 -11.27 5.88
N VAL A 204 8.23 -10.19 5.81
CA VAL A 204 8.13 -9.20 4.72
C VAL A 204 9.42 -9.21 3.93
N ARG A 205 9.32 -9.47 2.63
CA ARG A 205 10.47 -9.57 1.74
C ARG A 205 10.40 -8.52 0.63
N PHE A 206 11.46 -7.74 0.53
CA PHE A 206 11.67 -6.85 -0.61
C PHE A 206 12.21 -7.66 -1.79
N ILE A 207 11.56 -7.53 -2.96
CA ILE A 207 11.95 -8.19 -4.20
C ILE A 207 12.32 -7.11 -5.22
N LYS A 208 13.61 -6.98 -5.50
CA LYS A 208 14.13 -5.91 -6.37
C LYS A 208 13.75 -6.10 -7.84
N THR A 209 13.65 -7.36 -8.27
CA THR A 209 13.37 -7.71 -9.67
C THR A 209 11.93 -7.41 -10.06
N MET A 210 11.00 -7.37 -9.09
CA MET A 210 9.61 -6.96 -9.30
C MET A 210 9.53 -5.44 -9.36
N LYS A 211 9.41 -4.89 -10.57
CA LYS A 211 9.40 -3.43 -10.78
C LYS A 211 7.99 -2.88 -10.89
N VAL A 212 7.78 -1.72 -10.27
CA VAL A 212 6.55 -0.94 -10.33
C VAL A 212 6.93 0.53 -10.52
N VAL A 213 6.23 1.21 -11.43
CA VAL A 213 6.34 2.68 -11.56
C VAL A 213 5.09 3.32 -10.96
N HIS A 214 5.28 4.24 -10.03
CA HIS A 214 4.20 4.96 -9.36
C HIS A 214 4.10 6.38 -9.91
N TYR A 215 2.98 6.71 -10.54
CA TYR A 215 2.80 8.02 -11.20
C TYR A 215 2.41 9.14 -10.24
N GLU A 216 2.00 8.83 -9.01
CA GLU A 216 1.67 9.77 -7.95
C GLU A 216 0.75 10.90 -8.44
N HIS A 217 -0.47 10.53 -8.83
CA HIS A 217 -1.50 11.52 -9.06
C HIS A 217 -1.92 12.12 -7.71
N ASP A 218 -1.95 13.46 -7.64
CA ASP A 218 -2.18 14.30 -6.46
C ASP A 218 -3.49 13.93 -5.72
N SER A 219 -3.44 12.89 -4.89
CA SER A 219 -4.60 12.38 -4.12
C SER A 219 -4.46 12.67 -2.63
N THR A 220 -3.25 12.87 -2.12
CA THR A 220 -3.01 13.40 -0.77
C THR A 220 -2.77 14.90 -0.80
N GLY A 221 -3.85 15.65 -0.59
CA GLY A 221 -3.86 17.11 -0.59
C GLY A 221 -2.81 17.77 0.30
N ASN A 222 -2.43 19.00 -0.06
CA ASN A 222 -1.48 19.84 0.65
C ASN A 222 -1.81 19.92 2.16
N TYR A 223 -0.97 19.34 3.01
CA TYR A 223 -1.05 19.43 4.48
C TYR A 223 -1.10 20.88 4.99
N LEU A 224 -0.50 21.81 4.23
CA LEU A 224 -0.59 23.25 4.49
C LEU A 224 -2.02 23.79 4.35
N ARG A 225 -2.82 23.21 3.44
CA ARG A 225 -4.16 23.68 3.11
C ARG A 225 -5.25 23.08 4.02
N SER A 226 -5.04 21.91 4.63
CA SER A 226 -6.09 21.23 5.41
C SER A 226 -5.69 20.88 6.85
N LYS A 227 -6.30 21.57 7.83
CA LYS A 227 -6.21 21.23 9.27
C LYS A 227 -6.76 19.84 9.55
N LEU A 228 -7.77 19.41 8.79
CA LEU A 228 -8.41 18.10 8.95
C LEU A 228 -7.43 16.95 8.63
N ILE A 229 -6.66 17.07 7.55
CA ILE A 229 -5.63 16.09 7.16
C ILE A 229 -4.59 15.92 8.26
N THR A 230 -4.04 17.03 8.78
CA THR A 230 -3.08 16.97 9.89
C THR A 230 -3.70 16.37 11.15
N CYS A 231 -4.99 16.63 11.42
CA CYS A 231 -5.69 16.05 12.56
C CYS A 231 -5.82 14.53 12.44
N TYR A 232 -6.22 14.01 11.27
CA TYR A 232 -6.28 12.57 11.01
C TYR A 232 -4.92 11.92 11.17
N HIS A 233 -3.88 12.50 10.57
CA HIS A 233 -2.53 11.96 10.68
C HIS A 233 -2.05 11.94 12.13
N ARG A 234 -2.23 13.04 12.87
CA ARG A 234 -1.88 13.11 14.31
C ARG A 234 -2.61 12.06 15.14
N ARG A 235 -3.92 11.90 14.91
CA ARG A 235 -4.75 10.91 15.62
C ARG A 235 -4.26 9.49 15.34
N SER A 236 -3.95 9.19 14.07
CA SER A 236 -3.44 7.87 13.68
C SER A 236 -2.09 7.56 14.35
N ILE A 237 -1.10 8.48 14.26
CA ILE A 237 0.19 8.31 14.93
C ILE A 237 0.03 8.16 16.44
N GLY A 238 -0.85 8.95 17.07
CA GLY A 238 -1.13 8.83 18.51
C GLY A 238 -1.71 7.46 18.89
N ASN A 239 -2.59 6.90 18.05
CA ASN A 239 -3.13 5.57 18.26
C ASN A 239 -2.09 4.46 18.06
N ILE A 240 -1.25 4.59 17.03
CA ILE A 240 -0.13 3.66 16.77
C ILE A 240 0.84 3.64 17.96
N ILE A 241 1.22 4.82 18.47
CA ILE A 241 2.10 4.91 19.65
C ILE A 241 1.45 4.17 20.82
N ARG A 242 0.19 4.50 21.16
CA ARG A 242 -0.48 3.89 22.32
C ARG A 242 -0.61 2.38 22.21
N LYS A 243 -0.82 1.85 21.00
CA LYS A 243 -1.08 0.43 20.78
C LYS A 243 0.21 -0.40 20.68
N PHE A 244 1.25 0.12 20.03
CA PHE A 244 2.42 -0.69 19.63
C PHE A 244 3.76 -0.22 20.19
N PHE A 245 3.80 0.95 20.87
CA PHE A 245 5.03 1.55 21.40
C PHE A 245 4.94 1.94 22.88
#